data_AF-A0A6V7ITY2-F1
#
_entry.id   AF-A0A6V7ITY2-F1
#
_cell.length_a   1.000
_cell.length_b   1.000
_cell.length_c   1.000
_cell.angle_alpha   90.00
_cell.angle_beta   90.00
_cell.angle_gamma   90.00
#
_symmetry.space_group_name_H-M   'P 1'
#
loop_
_entity.id
_entity.type
_entity.pdbx_description
1 polymer ?
#
loop_
_entity_poly.entity_id
_entity_poly.type
_entity_poly.pdbx_seq_one_letter_code
_entity_poly.pdbx_strand_id
1 'polypeptide(L)' 'LNVVHVLSQPDENWTGKHGIVSEDLIKELIGDCNKQACIFICGPKAFMTAAR' A
#
# COMPACT_ATOMS: atom_id res chain seq x y z
N LEU A 1 -10.39 -5.49 -11.90
CA LEU A 1 -8.98 -5.23 -11.56
C LEU A 1 -8.87 -3.79 -11.12
N ASN A 2 -8.36 -3.53 -9.93
CA ASN A 2 -8.12 -2.18 -9.41
C ASN A 2 -6.62 -2.04 -9.12
N VAL A 3 -5.99 -0.96 -9.55
CA VAL A 3 -4.56 -0.70 -9.35
C VAL A 3 -4.41 0.69 -8.77
N VAL A 4 -3.78 0.79 -7.60
CA VAL A 4 -3.51 2.05 -6.93
C VAL A 4 -2.00 2.25 -6.87
N HIS A 5 -1.52 3.35 -7.43
CA HIS A 5 -0.14 3.78 -7.33
C HIS A 5 0.02 4.73 -6.14
N VAL A 6 1.07 4.52 -5.35
CA VAL A 6 1.42 5.38 -4.21
C VAL A 6 2.88 5.78 -4.35
N LEU A 7 3.17 7.08 -4.34
CA LEU A 7 4.53 7.60 -4.45
C LEU A 7 5.01 8.17 -3.11
N SER A 8 6.19 7.77 -2.64
CA SER A 8 6.77 8.34 -1.42
C SER A 8 7.29 9.77 -1.61
N GLN A 9 7.73 10.08 -2.83
CA GLN A 9 8.25 11.38 -3.24
C GLN A 9 7.66 11.74 -4.61
N PRO A 10 6.36 12.12 -4.65
CA PRO A 10 5.74 12.58 -5.88
C PRO A 10 6.29 13.94 -6.33
N ASP A 11 6.16 14.23 -7.61
CA ASP A 11 6.29 15.60 -8.12
C ASP A 11 4.99 16.41 -7.93
N GLU A 12 5.03 17.70 -8.28
CA GLU A 12 3.90 18.63 -8.13
C GLU A 12 2.69 18.28 -9.00
N ASN A 13 2.86 17.47 -10.05
CA ASN A 13 1.78 17.10 -10.96
C ASN A 13 1.07 15.81 -10.53
N TRP A 14 1.55 15.13 -9.49
CA TRP A 14 0.95 13.89 -9.01
C TRP A 14 -0.35 14.17 -8.23
N THR A 15 -1.46 13.72 -8.78
CA THR A 15 -2.78 13.83 -8.14
C THR A 15 -3.21 12.54 -7.43
N GLY A 16 -2.36 11.52 -7.42
CA GLY A 16 -2.63 10.23 -6.78
C GLY A 16 -2.25 10.21 -5.30
N LYS A 17 -2.29 9.02 -4.69
CA LYS A 17 -1.88 8.84 -3.29
C LYS A 17 -0.37 9.01 -3.14
N HIS A 18 0.03 9.52 -1.98
CA HIS A 18 1.44 9.66 -1.62
C HIS A 18 1.72 9.11 -0.23
N GLY A 19 2.95 8.66 0.00
CA GLY A 19 3.40 8.11 1.26
C GLY A 19 4.21 6.82 1.12
N ILE A 20 4.55 6.24 2.26
CA ILE A 20 5.17 4.92 2.39
C ILE A 20 4.12 3.93 2.93
N VAL A 21 4.42 2.63 2.85
CA VAL A 21 3.52 1.61 3.42
C VAL A 21 3.30 1.84 4.92
N SER A 22 2.03 1.83 5.33
CA SER A 22 1.58 1.97 6.72
C SER A 22 0.30 1.18 6.93
N GLU A 23 -0.04 0.90 8.19
CA GLU A 23 -1.29 0.21 8.56
C GLU A 23 -2.51 0.98 8.05
N ASP A 24 -2.53 2.32 8.22
CA ASP A 24 -3.62 3.18 7.75
C ASP A 24 -3.82 3.08 6.23
N LEU A 25 -2.73 3.11 5.46
CA LEU A 25 -2.80 3.01 4.01
C LEU A 25 -3.27 1.62 3.56
N ILE A 26 -2.81 0.55 4.21
CA ILE A 26 -3.25 -0.81 3.92
C ILE A 26 -4.74 -0.96 4.22
N LYS A 27 -5.20 -0.48 5.37
CA LYS A 27 -6.61 -0.53 5.77
C LYS A 27 -7.49 0.29 4.85
N GLU A 28 -7.04 1.46 4.41
CA GLU A 28 -7.77 2.28 3.44
C GLU A 28 -7.94 1.56 2.10
N LEU A 29 -6.90 0.89 1.60
CA LEU A 29 -6.86 0.31 0.26
C LEU A 29 -7.46 -1.10 0.16
N ILE A 30 -7.23 -1.93 1.17
CA ILE A 30 -7.61 -3.35 1.18
C ILE A 30 -8.86 -3.58 2.05
N GLY A 31 -9.17 -2.65 2.96
CA GLY A 31 -10.26 -2.77 3.92
C GLY A 31 -9.92 -3.69 5.09
N ASP A 32 -10.95 -4.07 5.85
CA ASP A 32 -10.77 -5.03 6.95
C ASP A 32 -10.41 -6.43 6.43
N CYS A 33 -9.59 -7.14 7.20
CA CYS A 33 -9.14 -8.49 6.86
C CYS A 33 -10.32 -9.45 6.65
N ASN A 34 -10.60 -9.78 5.39
CA ASN A 34 -11.50 -10.86 5.03
C ASN A 34 -10.76 -12.19 5.22
N LYS A 35 -11.32 -13.12 6.00
CA LYS A 35 -10.74 -14.45 6.26
C LYS A 35 -10.54 -15.32 5.01
N GLN A 36 -11.16 -14.95 3.89
CA GLN A 36 -11.00 -15.63 2.60
C GLN A 36 -9.99 -14.93 1.68
N ALA A 37 -9.47 -13.75 2.05
CA ALA A 37 -8.51 -13.04 1.23
C ALA A 37 -7.11 -13.64 1.38
N CYS A 38 -6.34 -13.60 0.29
CA CYS A 38 -4.93 -13.93 0.28
C CYS A 38 -4.13 -12.69 -0.16
N ILE A 39 -3.20 -12.26 0.68
CA ILE A 39 -2.37 -11.08 0.45
C ILE A 39 -0.96 -11.55 0.11
N PHE A 40 -0.44 -11.08 -1.02
CA PHE A 40 0.92 -11.34 -1.46
C PHE A 40 1.72 -10.04 -1.38
N ILE A 41 2.85 -10.06 -0.68
CA ILE A 41 3.76 -8.92 -0.53
C ILE A 41 5.13 -9.28 -1.08
N CYS A 42 5.75 -8.32 -1.77
CA CYS A 42 7.11 -8.43 -2.27
C CYS A 42 7.74 -7.04 -2.32
N GLY A 43 9.02 -6.94 -1.98
CA GLY A 43 9.75 -5.68 -2.04
C GLY A 43 11.00 -5.69 -1.15
N PRO A 44 11.59 -4.52 -0.91
CA PRO A 44 12.70 -4.37 0.04
C PRO A 44 12.32 -4.91 1.42
N LYS A 45 13.31 -5.42 2.17
CA LYS A 45 13.08 -6.02 3.50
C LYS A 45 12.31 -5.08 4.44
N ALA A 46 12.67 -3.80 4.49
CA ALA A 46 12.00 -2.82 5.33
C ALA A 46 10.52 -2.62 4.94
N PHE A 47 10.21 -2.64 3.63
CA PHE A 47 8.84 -2.55 3.13
C PHE A 47 8.01 -3.76 3.58
N MET A 48 8.54 -4.98 3.38
CA MET A 48 7.83 -6.20 3.75
C MET A 48 7.63 -6.34 5.26
N THR A 49 8.54 -5.80 6.08
CA THR A 49 8.37 -5.74 7.53
C THR A 49 7.24 -4.78 7.92
N ALA A 50 7.13 -3.62 7.28
CA ALA A 50 6.09 -2.63 7.58
C ALA A 50 4.71 -3.01 7.01
N ALA A 51 4.67 -3.87 5.99
CA ALA A 51 3.43 -4.33 5.34
C ALA A 51 2.81 -5.59 5.97
N ARG A 52 3.45 -6.16 6.99
CA ARG A 52 3.03 -7.38 7.69
C ARG A 52 2.26 -7.03 8.95
#